data_AF-A0A9J7LMP9-F1
#
_entry.id   AF-A0A9J7LMP9-F1
#
_cell.length_a   1.000
_cell.length_b   1.000
_cell.length_c   1.000
_cell.angle_alpha   90.00
_cell.angle_beta   90.00
_cell.angle_gamma   90.00
#
_symmetry.space_group_name_H-M   'P 1'
#
loop_
_entity.id
_entity.type
_entity.pdbx_description
1 polymer ?
#
loop_
_entity_poly.entity_id
_entity_poly.type
_entity_poly.pdbx_seq_one_letter_code
_entity_poly.pdbx_strand_id
1 'polypeptide(L)'
;MSQSRFKTNLPLTHRFLAQGLRAREFPKYHMVGKTSAAMTAAMTGEVESELEADIEKQHFGYYKDDYPWLWKEFKTAGYVTLLAEEMPSAWGKEKGAFRNQPTDHYLRPLLVQAKKTFGNEACVGSTPAHQATLDYTRDFTDKYHDGLMFVLTSIHETSRTQRSAADFAAIDSDISSLLKFWQHKQLLQNSIVVVFSDLVDVATEGGTEDDTVLPFMSIALPPRINDQYPDIMANFKVNQNRSSSPYDLHQTLLEVLDFKPRQKGQYSRESSLFHEIPADRSCQQAGIPKEHCRGKYTVHPEI
;
A
#
# COMPACT_ATOMS: atom_id res chain seq x y z
N MET A 1 3.28 10.80 0.34
CA MET A 1 4.02 11.49 -0.74
C MET A 1 3.19 11.52 -2.01
N SER A 2 3.14 12.68 -2.66
CA SER A 2 2.65 12.86 -4.01
C SER A 2 3.60 12.22 -5.04
N GLN A 3 3.13 12.14 -6.28
CA GLN A 3 3.91 11.68 -7.43
C GLN A 3 5.22 12.46 -7.60
N SER A 4 5.17 13.80 -7.52
CA SER A 4 6.35 14.65 -7.71
C SER A 4 7.35 14.52 -6.56
N ARG A 5 6.86 14.45 -5.32
CA ARG A 5 7.70 14.31 -4.12
C ARG A 5 8.38 12.96 -4.06
N PHE A 6 7.70 11.87 -4.40
CA PHE A 6 8.32 10.55 -4.47
C PHE A 6 9.50 10.55 -5.46
N LYS A 7 9.31 11.10 -6.66
CA LYS A 7 10.36 11.17 -7.69
C LYS A 7 11.56 12.03 -7.27
N THR A 8 11.30 13.11 -6.53
CA THR A 8 12.33 14.06 -6.10
C THR A 8 13.12 13.54 -4.90
N ASN A 9 12.42 12.98 -3.90
CA ASN A 9 13.02 12.58 -2.63
C ASN A 9 13.56 11.14 -2.67
N LEU A 10 13.00 10.26 -3.51
CA LEU A 10 13.40 8.86 -3.63
C LEU A 10 13.83 8.47 -5.06
N PRO A 11 14.79 9.19 -5.68
CA PRO A 11 15.15 9.01 -7.09
C PRO A 11 15.79 7.65 -7.42
N LEU A 12 16.53 7.03 -6.50
CA LEU A 12 17.15 5.70 -6.71
C LEU A 12 16.08 4.61 -6.73
N THR A 13 15.15 4.68 -5.77
CA THR A 13 13.99 3.78 -5.67
C THR A 13 13.09 3.96 -6.89
N HIS A 14 12.74 5.19 -7.24
CA HIS A 14 11.93 5.51 -8.42
C HIS A 14 12.56 4.95 -9.70
N ARG A 15 13.86 5.18 -9.91
CA ARG A 15 14.59 4.66 -11.08
C ARG A 15 14.56 3.13 -11.13
N PHE A 16 14.75 2.47 -10.00
CA PHE A 16 14.71 1.01 -9.94
C PHE A 16 13.32 0.47 -10.30
N LEU A 17 12.26 1.07 -9.77
CA LEU A 17 10.88 0.70 -10.11
C LEU A 17 10.60 0.93 -11.60
N ALA A 18 10.87 2.13 -12.11
CA ALA A 18 10.53 2.52 -13.48
C ALA A 18 11.36 1.81 -14.55
N GLN A 19 12.67 1.65 -14.34
CA GLN A 19 13.58 1.12 -15.34
C GLN A 19 13.97 -0.34 -15.09
N GLY A 20 14.19 -0.71 -13.82
CA GLY A 20 14.56 -2.07 -13.43
C GLY A 20 13.38 -3.03 -13.50
N LEU A 21 12.28 -2.68 -12.84
CA LEU A 21 11.07 -3.52 -12.81
C LEU A 21 10.05 -3.20 -13.90
N ARG A 22 10.25 -2.08 -14.62
CA ARG A 22 9.26 -1.56 -15.59
C ARG A 22 7.89 -1.39 -14.94
N ALA A 23 7.89 -0.98 -13.66
CA ALA A 23 6.69 -0.70 -12.89
C ALA A 23 5.86 0.37 -13.60
N ARG A 24 4.53 0.22 -13.49
CA ARG A 24 3.56 1.14 -14.07
C ARG A 24 3.09 2.11 -13.00
N GLU A 25 3.24 3.40 -13.26
CA GLU A 25 2.73 4.45 -12.38
C GLU A 25 1.23 4.68 -12.62
N PHE A 26 0.51 4.97 -11.55
CA PHE A 26 -0.90 5.30 -11.55
C PHE A 26 -1.07 6.77 -11.13
N PRO A 27 -0.86 7.73 -12.05
CA PRO A 27 -0.90 9.16 -11.73
C PRO A 27 -2.27 9.66 -11.25
N LYS A 28 -3.34 8.88 -11.46
CA LYS A 28 -4.71 9.18 -11.02
C LYS A 28 -5.17 8.23 -9.89
N TYR A 29 -4.25 7.86 -9.02
CA TYR A 29 -4.57 7.15 -7.78
C TYR A 29 -4.94 8.17 -6.71
N HIS A 30 -6.16 8.06 -6.16
CA HIS A 30 -6.73 9.03 -5.23
C HIS A 30 -6.67 8.54 -3.78
N MET A 31 -6.50 9.48 -2.86
CA MET A 31 -6.75 9.22 -1.44
C MET A 31 -8.24 9.00 -1.19
N VAL A 32 -8.55 8.21 -0.16
CA VAL A 32 -9.93 8.00 0.33
C VAL A 32 -10.11 8.50 1.77
N GLY A 33 -9.07 9.11 2.33
CA GLY A 33 -9.03 9.62 3.69
C GLY A 33 -7.60 9.74 4.19
N LYS A 34 -7.42 9.67 5.52
CA LYS A 34 -6.10 9.63 6.16
C LYS A 34 -5.49 8.22 6.10
N THR A 35 -4.29 8.03 6.66
CA THR A 35 -3.59 6.74 6.74
C THR A 35 -4.51 5.58 7.10
N SER A 36 -5.29 5.71 8.18
CA SER A 36 -6.12 4.62 8.68
C SER A 36 -7.19 4.20 7.67
N ALA A 37 -7.87 5.17 7.05
CA ALA A 37 -8.88 4.92 6.03
C ALA A 37 -8.27 4.34 4.74
N ALA A 38 -7.15 4.92 4.25
CA ALA A 38 -6.49 4.46 3.03
C ALA A 38 -5.93 3.03 3.18
N MET A 39 -5.27 2.76 4.30
CA MET A 39 -4.72 1.44 4.60
C MET A 39 -5.81 0.41 4.87
N THR A 40 -6.90 0.80 5.56
CA THR A 40 -8.07 -0.08 5.74
C THR A 40 -8.67 -0.42 4.38
N ALA A 41 -8.98 0.57 3.55
CA ALA A 41 -9.53 0.35 2.21
C ALA A 41 -8.66 -0.57 1.34
N ALA A 42 -7.33 -0.38 1.33
CA ALA A 42 -6.41 -1.25 0.58
C ALA A 42 -6.40 -2.70 1.13
N MET A 43 -6.54 -2.86 2.44
CA MET A 43 -6.36 -4.14 3.12
C MET A 43 -7.67 -4.87 3.40
N THR A 44 -8.83 -4.24 3.28
CA THR A 44 -10.14 -4.88 3.51
C THR A 44 -11.13 -4.72 2.36
N GLY A 45 -10.93 -3.74 1.47
CA GLY A 45 -11.92 -3.37 0.46
C GLY A 45 -13.10 -2.56 1.02
N GLU A 46 -13.13 -2.32 2.32
CA GLU A 46 -14.24 -1.68 3.03
C GLU A 46 -13.90 -0.26 3.49
N VAL A 47 -14.94 0.56 3.69
CA VAL A 47 -14.79 1.89 4.27
C VAL A 47 -14.57 1.76 5.79
N GLU A 48 -13.57 2.46 6.34
CA GLU A 48 -13.24 2.38 7.77
C GLU A 48 -14.45 2.65 8.67
N SER A 49 -15.25 3.68 8.37
CA SER A 49 -16.45 4.00 9.15
C SER A 49 -17.58 2.97 9.04
N GLU A 50 -17.67 2.23 7.92
CA GLU A 50 -18.64 1.12 7.78
C GLU A 50 -18.26 -0.02 8.74
N LEU A 51 -16.97 -0.36 8.80
CA LEU A 51 -16.45 -1.38 9.72
C LEU A 51 -16.52 -0.95 11.20
N GLU A 52 -16.26 0.32 11.50
CA GLU A 52 -16.39 0.86 12.87
C GLU A 52 -17.85 0.86 13.35
N ALA A 53 -18.80 1.24 12.49
CA ALA A 53 -20.22 1.22 12.83
C ALA A 53 -20.74 -0.20 13.11
N ASP A 54 -20.18 -1.23 12.46
CA ASP A 54 -20.52 -2.62 12.74
C ASP A 54 -19.95 -3.11 14.08
N ILE A 55 -18.84 -2.53 14.57
CA ILE A 55 -18.34 -2.74 15.94
C ILE A 55 -19.31 -2.14 16.98
N GLU A 56 -19.79 -0.90 16.76
CA GLU A 56 -20.65 -0.16 17.71
C GLU A 56 -21.99 -0.87 18.00
N LYS A 57 -22.45 -1.72 17.08
CA LYS A 57 -23.65 -2.58 17.25
C LYS A 57 -23.41 -3.81 18.15
N GLN A 58 -22.24 -3.95 18.78
CA GLN A 58 -21.81 -5.10 19.59
C GLN A 58 -21.55 -6.40 18.82
N HIS A 59 -21.26 -6.33 17.52
CA HIS A 59 -20.88 -7.53 16.74
C HIS A 59 -19.38 -7.85 16.85
N PHE A 60 -18.53 -6.90 17.25
CA PHE A 60 -17.08 -7.05 17.36
C PHE A 60 -16.51 -6.28 18.56
N GLY A 61 -15.33 -6.69 19.06
CA GLY A 61 -14.63 -6.01 20.16
C GLY A 61 -13.88 -4.74 19.72
N TYR A 62 -13.31 -3.98 20.67
CA TYR A 62 -12.46 -2.79 20.44
C TYR A 62 -11.26 -3.04 19.49
N TYR A 63 -10.89 -4.30 19.27
CA TYR A 63 -9.76 -4.71 18.43
C TYR A 63 -10.24 -5.03 17.01
N LYS A 64 -9.41 -4.72 16.02
CA LYS A 64 -9.68 -4.93 14.60
C LYS A 64 -9.34 -6.34 14.14
N ASP A 65 -9.31 -7.32 15.05
CA ASP A 65 -8.93 -8.71 14.74
C ASP A 65 -9.90 -9.35 13.74
N ASP A 66 -11.17 -8.95 13.78
CA ASP A 66 -12.26 -9.58 13.02
C ASP A 66 -12.51 -8.96 11.64
N TYR A 67 -11.80 -7.88 11.28
CA TYR A 67 -11.92 -7.28 9.95
C TYR A 67 -11.52 -8.28 8.84
N PRO A 68 -12.09 -8.14 7.63
CA PRO A 68 -11.82 -9.02 6.49
C PRO A 68 -10.48 -8.68 5.84
N TRP A 69 -9.40 -8.81 6.60
CA TRP A 69 -8.08 -8.44 6.15
C TRP A 69 -7.58 -9.33 5.01
N LEU A 70 -7.01 -8.68 4.00
CA LEU A 70 -6.41 -9.31 2.82
C LEU A 70 -5.36 -10.36 3.20
N TRP A 71 -4.53 -10.10 4.21
CA TRP A 71 -3.53 -11.07 4.65
C TRP A 71 -4.15 -12.38 5.20
N LYS A 72 -5.41 -12.38 5.67
CA LYS A 72 -6.11 -13.62 6.05
C LYS A 72 -6.42 -14.49 4.84
N GLU A 73 -6.82 -13.88 3.72
CA GLU A 73 -7.06 -14.57 2.45
C GLU A 73 -5.76 -15.18 1.91
N PHE A 74 -4.68 -14.40 1.90
CA PHE A 74 -3.35 -14.88 1.51
C PHE A 74 -2.85 -16.01 2.42
N LYS A 75 -3.02 -15.90 3.74
CA LYS A 75 -2.68 -16.97 4.68
C LYS A 75 -3.47 -18.24 4.42
N THR A 76 -4.78 -18.12 4.15
CA THR A 76 -5.64 -19.27 3.80
C THR A 76 -5.18 -19.94 2.51
N ALA A 77 -4.66 -19.16 1.55
CA ALA A 77 -4.06 -19.66 0.33
C ALA A 77 -2.63 -20.24 0.50
N GLY A 78 -2.10 -20.29 1.73
CA GLY A 78 -0.81 -20.89 2.05
C GLY A 78 0.39 -19.94 1.99
N TYR A 79 0.17 -18.63 1.93
CA TYR A 79 1.25 -17.64 2.00
C TYR A 79 1.70 -17.45 3.45
N VAL A 80 3.01 -17.27 3.65
CA VAL A 80 3.55 -16.75 4.91
C VAL A 80 3.38 -15.23 4.90
N THR A 81 2.84 -14.69 5.99
CA THR A 81 2.40 -13.28 6.04
C THR A 81 3.30 -12.43 6.93
N LEU A 82 3.67 -11.24 6.46
CA LEU A 82 4.43 -10.23 7.19
C LEU A 82 3.65 -8.90 7.26
N LEU A 83 3.54 -8.37 8.48
CA LEU A 83 3.14 -6.98 8.76
C LEU A 83 4.29 -6.26 9.49
N ALA A 84 4.97 -5.37 8.76
CA ALA A 84 6.12 -4.60 9.23
C ALA A 84 5.85 -3.10 9.15
N GLU A 85 5.17 -2.56 10.15
CA GLU A 85 4.92 -1.11 10.25
C GLU A 85 6.00 -0.45 11.11
N GLU A 86 6.79 0.45 10.51
CA GLU A 86 7.86 1.18 11.21
C GLU A 86 7.33 1.98 12.42
N MET A 87 6.11 2.50 12.31
CA MET A 87 5.43 3.14 13.41
C MET A 87 4.00 2.58 13.49
N PRO A 88 3.53 2.18 14.68
CA PRO A 88 2.19 1.63 14.90
C PRO A 88 1.08 2.70 14.77
N SER A 89 0.97 3.31 13.59
CA SER A 89 0.19 4.52 13.38
C SER A 89 -1.03 4.31 12.49
N ALA A 90 -1.02 3.29 11.61
CA ALA A 90 -2.12 3.12 10.67
C ALA A 90 -3.43 2.76 11.36
N TRP A 91 -3.39 1.89 12.37
CA TRP A 91 -4.62 1.40 13.00
C TRP A 91 -4.72 1.56 14.52
N GLY A 92 -3.70 2.10 15.21
CA GLY A 92 -3.82 2.43 16.64
C GLY A 92 -2.53 2.75 17.39
N LYS A 93 -2.47 3.95 18.00
CA LYS A 93 -1.30 4.49 18.72
C LYS A 93 -1.09 3.91 20.13
N GLU A 94 -2.13 3.72 20.95
CA GLU A 94 -1.94 3.44 22.39
C GLU A 94 -2.31 2.01 22.83
N LYS A 95 -3.50 1.51 22.49
CA LYS A 95 -3.97 0.19 22.95
C LYS A 95 -3.65 -0.97 21.99
N GLY A 96 -3.01 -0.67 20.86
CA GLY A 96 -2.82 -1.61 19.76
C GLY A 96 -4.09 -1.82 18.95
N ALA A 97 -3.95 -1.99 17.64
CA ALA A 97 -5.07 -2.26 16.74
C ALA A 97 -5.61 -3.68 16.86
N PHE A 98 -4.76 -4.62 17.29
CA PHE A 98 -5.00 -6.06 17.28
C PHE A 98 -4.77 -6.64 18.67
N ARG A 99 -5.65 -7.54 19.13
CA ARG A 99 -5.47 -8.30 20.36
C ARG A 99 -4.57 -9.49 20.11
N ASN A 100 -4.75 -10.13 18.96
CA ASN A 100 -3.98 -11.28 18.52
C ASN A 100 -2.95 -10.86 17.47
N GLN A 101 -1.91 -11.67 17.27
CA GLN A 101 -0.96 -11.40 16.21
C GLN A 101 -1.67 -11.53 14.84
N PRO A 102 -1.71 -10.47 14.00
CA PRO A 102 -2.54 -10.46 12.78
C PRO A 102 -1.95 -11.28 11.63
N THR A 103 -0.63 -11.46 11.61
CA THR A 103 0.16 -12.12 10.56
C THR A 103 1.15 -13.12 11.18
N ASP A 104 1.80 -13.97 10.38
CA ASP A 104 2.80 -14.92 10.88
C ASP A 104 4.03 -14.22 11.47
N HIS A 105 4.40 -13.09 10.87
CA HIS A 105 5.44 -12.18 11.35
C HIS A 105 4.87 -10.80 11.54
N TYR A 106 5.03 -10.25 12.75
CA TYR A 106 4.49 -8.95 13.13
C TYR A 106 5.57 -8.14 13.86
N LEU A 107 6.00 -7.03 13.27
CA LEU A 107 7.13 -6.25 13.76
C LEU A 107 6.82 -5.47 15.05
N ARG A 108 5.55 -5.09 15.27
CA ARG A 108 5.17 -4.17 16.35
C ARG A 108 5.70 -4.54 17.74
N PRO A 109 5.62 -5.79 18.23
CA PRO A 109 6.11 -6.14 19.56
C PRO A 109 7.58 -5.76 19.77
N LEU A 110 8.42 -5.94 18.74
CA LEU A 110 9.83 -5.54 18.76
C LEU A 110 9.97 -4.03 18.95
N LEU A 111 9.27 -3.24 18.12
CA LEU A 111 9.36 -1.78 18.16
C LEU A 111 8.82 -1.17 19.45
N VAL A 112 7.72 -1.74 19.98
CA VAL A 112 7.17 -1.34 21.29
C VAL A 112 8.18 -1.61 22.40
N GLN A 113 8.84 -2.78 22.39
CA GLN A 113 9.86 -3.09 23.38
C GLN A 113 11.12 -2.24 23.21
N ALA A 114 11.54 -1.98 21.97
CA ALA A 114 12.66 -1.09 21.66
C ALA A 114 12.40 0.33 22.19
N LYS A 115 11.22 0.90 21.95
CA LYS A 115 10.82 2.21 22.50
C LYS A 115 10.94 2.24 24.02
N LYS A 116 10.42 1.22 24.71
CA LYS A 116 10.51 1.11 26.18
C LYS A 116 11.95 1.00 26.67
N THR A 117 12.82 0.33 25.91
CA THR A 117 14.21 0.07 26.29
C THR A 117 15.11 1.27 26.04
N PHE A 118 14.95 1.95 24.90
CA PHE A 118 15.84 3.03 24.43
C PHE A 118 15.25 4.44 24.57
N GLY A 119 14.00 4.56 25.02
CA GLY A 119 13.34 5.84 25.30
C GLY A 119 12.98 6.68 24.07
N ASN A 120 13.08 6.14 22.85
CA ASN A 120 12.75 6.87 21.63
C ASN A 120 12.14 5.93 20.55
N GLU A 121 11.41 6.52 19.59
CA GLU A 121 10.79 5.79 18.46
C GLU A 121 11.57 5.94 17.14
N ALA A 122 12.57 6.82 17.11
CA ALA A 122 13.35 7.07 15.90
C ALA A 122 14.39 5.98 15.64
N CYS A 123 14.81 5.23 16.68
CA CYS A 123 15.84 4.21 16.61
C CYS A 123 15.47 2.95 17.39
N VAL A 124 15.95 1.81 16.90
CA VAL A 124 16.04 0.54 17.62
C VAL A 124 17.51 0.36 18.02
N GLY A 125 17.84 0.75 19.25
CA GLY A 125 19.24 0.84 19.70
C GLY A 125 19.96 1.95 18.94
N SER A 126 21.02 1.59 18.20
CA SER A 126 21.77 2.50 17.33
C SER A 126 21.27 2.53 15.88
N THR A 127 20.29 1.71 15.51
CA THR A 127 19.80 1.58 14.14
C THR A 127 18.56 2.44 13.97
N PRO A 128 18.47 3.29 12.91
CA PRO A 128 17.24 4.01 12.58
C PRO A 128 16.04 3.07 12.44
N ALA A 129 14.85 3.48 12.89
CA ALA A 129 13.65 2.64 12.88
C ALA A 129 13.26 2.18 11.47
N HIS A 130 13.39 3.05 10.45
CA HIS A 130 13.15 2.70 9.05
C HIS A 130 14.10 1.59 8.59
N GLN A 131 15.39 1.68 8.95
CA GLN A 131 16.38 0.69 8.59
C GLN A 131 16.13 -0.64 9.29
N ALA A 132 15.81 -0.63 10.59
CA ALA A 132 15.44 -1.84 11.32
C ALA A 132 14.20 -2.53 10.72
N THR A 133 13.23 -1.75 10.22
CA THR A 133 12.02 -2.26 9.55
C THR A 133 12.34 -2.89 8.19
N LEU A 134 13.21 -2.25 7.41
CA LEU A 134 13.69 -2.79 6.13
C LEU A 134 14.54 -4.04 6.31
N ASP A 135 15.41 -4.09 7.33
CA ASP A 135 16.20 -5.26 7.69
C ASP A 135 15.31 -6.44 8.10
N TYR A 136 14.29 -6.20 8.93
CA TYR A 136 13.32 -7.24 9.30
C TYR A 136 12.58 -7.79 8.07
N THR A 137 12.22 -6.91 7.14
CA THR A 137 11.59 -7.30 5.87
C THR A 137 12.55 -8.11 5.00
N ARG A 138 13.82 -7.69 4.89
CA ARG A 138 14.87 -8.41 4.16
C ARG A 138 15.01 -9.83 4.70
N ASP A 139 15.21 -9.96 6.00
CA ASP A 139 15.46 -11.24 6.66
C ASP A 139 14.25 -12.19 6.53
N PHE A 140 13.03 -11.65 6.62
CA PHE A 140 11.81 -12.40 6.30
C PHE A 140 11.83 -12.93 4.86
N THR A 141 12.06 -12.05 3.87
CA THR A 141 12.05 -12.44 2.46
C THR A 141 13.17 -13.41 2.09
N ASP A 142 14.32 -13.34 2.76
CA ASP A 142 15.40 -14.32 2.58
C ASP A 142 15.03 -15.67 3.20
N LYS A 143 14.40 -15.66 4.39
CA LYS A 143 14.00 -16.89 5.07
C LYS A 143 12.95 -17.69 4.29
N TYR A 144 12.00 -17.00 3.65
CA TYR A 144 10.87 -17.62 2.95
C TYR A 144 11.00 -17.54 1.41
N HIS A 145 12.21 -17.34 0.88
CA HIS A 145 12.44 -17.17 -0.57
C HIS A 145 11.90 -18.31 -1.46
N ASP A 146 11.84 -19.53 -0.95
CA ASP A 146 11.33 -20.71 -1.66
C ASP A 146 9.79 -20.84 -1.61
N GLY A 147 9.10 -19.99 -0.84
CA GLY A 147 7.68 -20.08 -0.56
C GLY A 147 6.85 -18.89 -1.07
N LEU A 148 5.54 -19.00 -0.88
CA LEU A 148 4.59 -17.91 -1.13
C LEU A 148 4.61 -16.92 0.03
N MET A 149 4.71 -15.62 -0.26
CA MET A 149 4.85 -14.56 0.74
C MET A 149 3.89 -13.41 0.46
N PHE A 150 3.19 -12.96 1.51
CA PHE A 150 2.49 -11.67 1.51
C PHE A 150 3.24 -10.74 2.44
N VAL A 151 3.73 -9.62 1.90
CA VAL A 151 4.56 -8.67 2.63
C VAL A 151 3.92 -7.29 2.58
N LEU A 152 3.57 -6.78 3.76
CA LEU A 152 3.22 -5.37 3.94
C LEU A 152 4.25 -4.71 4.84
N THR A 153 5.04 -3.81 4.26
CA THR A 153 6.03 -3.00 4.98
C THR A 153 5.69 -1.52 4.78
N SER A 154 5.56 -0.76 5.87
CA SER A 154 5.35 0.69 5.84
C SER A 154 6.51 1.45 6.49
N ILE A 155 6.94 2.53 5.83
CA ILE A 155 8.01 3.43 6.29
C ILE A 155 7.41 4.83 6.47
N HIS A 156 7.29 5.26 7.72
CA HIS A 156 6.64 6.52 8.11
C HIS A 156 7.62 7.69 8.15
N GLU A 157 8.93 7.44 8.16
CA GLU A 157 9.92 8.51 8.17
C GLU A 157 9.87 9.40 6.92
N THR A 158 9.32 8.86 5.83
CA THR A 158 9.09 9.56 4.59
C THR A 158 8.08 10.71 4.70
N SER A 159 7.19 10.69 5.72
CA SER A 159 6.13 11.68 5.91
C SER A 159 6.42 12.71 7.01
N ARG A 160 7.63 12.72 7.60
CA ARG A 160 7.95 13.65 8.70
C ARG A 160 8.36 15.02 8.18
N THR A 161 7.75 16.06 8.75
CA THR A 161 7.85 17.47 8.34
C THR A 161 9.25 18.08 8.45
N GLN A 162 10.17 17.44 9.18
CA GLN A 162 11.52 17.96 9.51
C GLN A 162 12.66 17.20 8.81
N ARG A 163 12.37 16.44 7.75
CA ARG A 163 13.40 15.64 7.06
C ARG A 163 14.24 16.49 6.13
N SER A 164 15.56 16.40 6.29
CA SER A 164 16.53 17.02 5.40
C SER A 164 16.69 16.22 4.10
N ALA A 165 17.32 16.82 3.10
CA ALA A 165 17.67 16.10 1.87
C ALA A 165 18.59 14.89 2.13
N ALA A 166 19.44 14.96 3.16
CA ALA A 166 20.31 13.86 3.56
C ALA A 166 19.51 12.68 4.16
N ASP A 167 18.46 12.97 4.93
CA ASP A 167 17.58 11.94 5.48
C ASP A 167 16.85 11.19 4.37
N PHE A 168 16.29 11.91 3.39
CA PHE A 168 15.65 11.29 2.24
C PHE A 168 16.62 10.47 1.41
N ALA A 169 17.86 10.95 1.22
CA ALA A 169 18.89 10.21 0.50
C ALA A 169 19.25 8.88 1.21
N ALA A 170 19.30 8.87 2.54
CA ALA A 170 19.53 7.64 3.32
C ALA A 170 18.37 6.65 3.14
N ILE A 171 17.13 7.11 3.32
CA ILE A 171 15.92 6.29 3.16
C ILE A 171 15.83 5.72 1.73
N ASP A 172 16.09 6.54 0.71
CA ASP A 172 16.11 6.13 -0.69
C ASP A 172 17.18 5.07 -0.97
N SER A 173 18.37 5.22 -0.38
CA SER A 173 19.44 4.25 -0.50
C SER A 173 19.06 2.90 0.12
N ASP A 174 18.46 2.92 1.30
CA ASP A 174 18.05 1.71 2.03
C ASP A 174 16.92 0.96 1.30
N ILE A 175 15.89 1.66 0.84
CA ILE A 175 14.80 1.06 0.05
C ILE A 175 15.34 0.50 -1.28
N SER A 176 16.16 1.27 -2.01
CA SER A 176 16.79 0.80 -3.25
C SER A 176 17.66 -0.42 -3.02
N SER A 177 18.34 -0.52 -1.88
CA SER A 177 19.17 -1.67 -1.51
C SER A 177 18.35 -2.93 -1.25
N LEU A 178 17.19 -2.80 -0.58
CA LEU A 178 16.25 -3.91 -0.40
C LEU A 178 15.73 -4.43 -1.75
N LEU A 179 15.32 -3.53 -2.65
CA LEU A 179 14.85 -3.89 -3.98
C LEU A 179 15.93 -4.61 -4.81
N LYS A 180 17.18 -4.12 -4.75
CA LYS A 180 18.33 -4.78 -5.41
C LYS A 180 18.63 -6.14 -4.81
N PHE A 181 18.50 -6.28 -3.49
CA PHE A 181 18.64 -7.58 -2.81
C PHE A 181 17.60 -8.58 -3.34
N TRP A 182 16.33 -8.18 -3.41
CA TRP A 182 15.27 -9.03 -3.99
C TRP A 182 15.51 -9.39 -5.44
N GLN A 183 16.03 -8.46 -6.25
CA GLN A 183 16.42 -8.77 -7.64
C GLN A 183 17.56 -9.79 -7.69
N HIS A 184 18.60 -9.63 -6.86
CA HIS A 184 19.74 -10.55 -6.81
C HIS A 184 19.32 -11.96 -6.38
N LYS A 185 18.37 -12.06 -5.44
CA LYS A 185 17.74 -13.31 -4.99
C LYS A 185 16.68 -13.84 -5.95
N GLN A 186 16.45 -13.17 -7.08
CA GLN A 186 15.46 -13.52 -8.11
C GLN A 186 14.00 -13.55 -7.61
N LEU A 187 13.71 -12.97 -6.45
CA LEU A 187 12.35 -12.90 -5.89
C LEU A 187 11.42 -12.13 -6.81
N LEU A 188 11.92 -11.05 -7.41
CA LEU A 188 11.13 -10.14 -8.26
C LEU A 188 10.67 -10.76 -9.59
N GLN A 189 11.18 -11.93 -9.98
CA GLN A 189 10.78 -12.58 -11.23
C GLN A 189 9.34 -13.13 -11.18
N ASN A 190 8.85 -13.43 -9.98
CA ASN A 190 7.53 -14.02 -9.76
C ASN A 190 6.74 -13.29 -8.66
N SER A 191 7.05 -12.01 -8.43
CA SER A 191 6.34 -11.17 -7.46
C SER A 191 5.62 -10.02 -8.13
N ILE A 192 4.44 -9.69 -7.61
CA ILE A 192 3.82 -8.40 -7.83
C ILE A 192 4.36 -7.45 -6.77
N VAL A 193 4.95 -6.34 -7.18
CA VAL A 193 5.49 -5.32 -6.27
C VAL A 193 4.64 -4.08 -6.39
N VAL A 194 4.01 -3.69 -5.28
CA VAL A 194 3.24 -2.45 -5.17
C VAL A 194 4.00 -1.50 -4.26
N VAL A 195 4.26 -0.29 -4.75
CA VAL A 195 4.79 0.81 -3.94
C VAL A 195 3.80 1.95 -4.02
N PHE A 196 3.23 2.33 -2.88
CA PHE A 196 2.23 3.39 -2.81
C PHE A 196 2.38 4.23 -1.54
N SER A 197 1.90 5.47 -1.61
CA SER A 197 1.65 6.32 -0.44
C SER A 197 0.18 6.22 -0.03
N ASP A 198 -0.06 6.14 1.27
CA ASP A 198 -1.38 6.16 1.90
C ASP A 198 -2.00 7.56 1.88
N LEU A 199 -1.17 8.60 2.02
CA LEU A 199 -1.60 9.99 2.00
C LEU A 199 -0.57 10.93 1.36
N VAL A 200 -1.05 12.13 1.04
CA VAL A 200 -0.25 13.31 0.76
C VAL A 200 -0.46 14.29 1.91
N ASP A 201 0.61 14.67 2.60
CA ASP A 201 0.54 15.70 3.62
C ASP A 201 0.72 17.08 2.97
N VAL A 202 -0.40 17.70 2.59
CA VAL A 202 -0.44 18.99 1.90
C VAL A 202 0.34 20.09 2.63
N ALA A 203 0.38 20.06 3.97
CA ALA A 203 1.07 21.07 4.77
C ALA A 203 2.61 20.97 4.62
N THR A 204 3.11 19.76 4.36
CA THR A 204 4.55 19.50 4.21
C THR A 204 5.00 19.45 2.76
N GLU A 205 4.11 19.00 1.88
CA GLU A 205 4.47 18.68 0.51
C GLU A 205 4.38 19.91 -0.40
N GLY A 206 3.47 20.86 -0.15
CA GLY A 206 3.20 21.95 -1.10
C GLY A 206 2.95 21.43 -2.53
N GLY A 207 2.96 22.30 -3.54
CA GLY A 207 2.86 21.88 -4.95
C GLY A 207 1.51 22.20 -5.61
N THR A 208 1.24 21.54 -6.73
CA THR A 208 0.04 21.77 -7.55
C THR A 208 -1.22 21.22 -6.87
N GLU A 209 -2.41 21.61 -7.32
CA GLU A 209 -3.67 21.07 -6.76
C GLU A 209 -3.76 19.54 -6.86
N ASP A 210 -3.14 18.93 -7.88
CA ASP A 210 -3.06 17.47 -8.05
C ASP A 210 -2.09 16.84 -7.04
N ASP A 211 -0.96 17.50 -6.75
CA ASP A 211 -0.01 17.05 -5.72
C ASP A 211 -0.66 16.98 -4.34
N THR A 212 -1.77 17.68 -4.09
CA THR A 212 -2.43 17.70 -2.78
C THR A 212 -3.26 16.46 -2.47
N VAL A 213 -3.64 15.66 -3.47
CA VAL A 213 -4.55 14.52 -3.24
C VAL A 213 -4.30 13.28 -4.09
N LEU A 214 -3.29 13.30 -4.98
CA LEU A 214 -2.88 12.16 -5.78
C LEU A 214 -1.56 11.57 -5.25
N PRO A 215 -1.62 10.61 -4.30
CA PRO A 215 -0.45 9.94 -3.78
C PRO A 215 0.29 9.16 -4.88
N PHE A 216 1.58 8.93 -4.65
CA PHE A 216 2.34 8.03 -5.50
C PHE A 216 1.77 6.61 -5.41
N MET A 217 1.55 5.96 -6.55
CA MET A 217 1.36 4.52 -6.65
C MET A 217 2.05 4.01 -7.92
N SER A 218 2.75 2.89 -7.77
CA SER A 218 3.29 2.12 -8.88
C SER A 218 3.18 0.63 -8.61
N ILE A 219 2.96 -0.14 -9.67
CA ILE A 219 2.80 -1.59 -9.61
C ILE A 219 3.69 -2.22 -10.68
N ALA A 220 4.57 -3.13 -10.26
CA ALA A 220 5.30 -4.03 -11.15
C ALA A 220 4.64 -5.41 -11.14
N LEU A 221 4.36 -5.92 -12.34
CA LEU A 221 3.86 -7.29 -12.53
C LEU A 221 5.01 -8.20 -12.99
N PRO A 222 5.00 -9.50 -12.64
CA PRO A 222 5.95 -10.46 -13.15
C PRO A 222 6.00 -10.43 -14.68
N PRO A 223 7.18 -10.53 -15.32
CA PRO A 223 7.30 -10.48 -16.77
C PRO A 223 6.40 -11.49 -17.50
N ARG A 224 6.20 -12.68 -16.90
CA ARG A 224 5.38 -13.77 -17.42
C ARG A 224 3.91 -13.40 -17.62
N ILE A 225 3.39 -12.41 -16.89
CA ILE A 225 2.01 -11.94 -17.05
C ILE A 225 1.78 -11.38 -18.46
N ASN A 226 2.81 -10.80 -19.10
CA ASN A 226 2.68 -10.29 -20.48
C ASN A 226 2.32 -11.37 -21.49
N ASP A 227 2.88 -12.56 -21.33
CA ASP A 227 2.70 -13.65 -22.28
C ASP A 227 1.49 -14.51 -21.91
N GLN A 228 1.24 -14.71 -20.60
CA GLN A 228 0.17 -15.58 -20.12
C GLN A 228 -1.21 -14.91 -20.09
N TYR A 229 -1.25 -13.58 -19.85
CA TYR A 229 -2.48 -12.83 -19.67
C TYR A 229 -2.46 -11.51 -20.46
N PRO A 230 -2.47 -11.57 -21.80
CA PRO A 230 -2.39 -10.38 -22.64
C PRO A 230 -3.55 -9.40 -22.40
N ASP A 231 -4.76 -9.90 -22.13
CA ASP A 231 -5.93 -9.06 -21.84
C ASP A 231 -5.78 -8.31 -20.51
N ILE A 232 -5.26 -8.98 -19.47
CA ILE A 232 -4.92 -8.33 -18.20
C ILE A 232 -3.92 -7.20 -18.44
N MET A 233 -2.87 -7.45 -19.25
CA MET A 233 -1.89 -6.42 -19.55
C MET A 233 -2.43 -5.27 -20.40
N ALA A 234 -3.38 -5.52 -21.29
CA ALA A 234 -4.04 -4.48 -22.07
C ALA A 234 -4.87 -3.56 -21.15
N ASN A 235 -5.72 -4.16 -20.32
CA ASN A 235 -6.54 -3.43 -19.34
C ASN A 235 -5.69 -2.67 -18.33
N PHE A 236 -4.64 -3.30 -17.80
CA PHE A 236 -3.72 -2.68 -16.86
C PHE A 236 -3.00 -1.45 -17.44
N LYS A 237 -2.71 -1.46 -18.75
CA LYS A 237 -2.16 -0.27 -19.45
C LYS A 237 -3.20 0.84 -19.60
N VAL A 238 -4.45 0.50 -19.91
CA VAL A 238 -5.54 1.48 -19.98
C VAL A 238 -5.79 2.11 -18.61
N ASN A 239 -5.81 1.29 -17.55
CA ASN A 239 -6.13 1.68 -16.19
C ASN A 239 -5.11 2.62 -15.53
N GLN A 240 -3.87 2.69 -16.01
CA GLN A 240 -2.88 3.68 -15.56
C GLN A 240 -3.41 5.11 -15.62
N ASN A 241 -4.25 5.39 -16.62
CA ASN A 241 -4.81 6.72 -16.86
C ASN A 241 -6.28 6.85 -16.44
N ARG A 242 -6.80 5.86 -15.69
CA ARG A 242 -8.13 5.88 -15.08
C ARG A 242 -8.01 6.27 -13.60
N SER A 243 -9.08 6.84 -13.04
CA SER A 243 -9.15 7.05 -11.58
C SER A 243 -9.10 5.70 -10.88
N SER A 244 -8.23 5.58 -9.90
CA SER A 244 -8.11 4.39 -9.06
C SER A 244 -8.04 4.79 -7.59
N SER A 245 -8.42 3.87 -6.72
CA SER A 245 -8.43 4.08 -5.26
C SER A 245 -7.85 2.85 -4.55
N PRO A 246 -7.59 2.94 -3.23
CA PRO A 246 -7.18 1.78 -2.44
C PRO A 246 -8.15 0.58 -2.56
N TYR A 247 -9.44 0.82 -2.81
CA TYR A 247 -10.43 -0.23 -3.04
C TYR A 247 -10.14 -1.06 -4.31
N ASP A 248 -9.71 -0.40 -5.39
CA ASP A 248 -9.29 -1.07 -6.61
C ASP A 248 -8.02 -1.88 -6.39
N LEU A 249 -7.08 -1.35 -5.60
CA LEU A 249 -5.86 -2.06 -5.20
C LEU A 249 -6.20 -3.33 -4.40
N HIS A 250 -7.13 -3.25 -3.45
CA HIS A 250 -7.60 -4.40 -2.69
C HIS A 250 -8.10 -5.53 -3.61
N GLN A 251 -9.03 -5.21 -4.52
CA GLN A 251 -9.57 -6.20 -5.46
C GLN A 251 -8.51 -6.76 -6.41
N THR A 252 -7.58 -5.91 -6.85
CA THR A 252 -6.46 -6.36 -7.68
C THR A 252 -5.63 -7.40 -6.95
N LEU A 253 -5.27 -7.15 -5.69
CA LEU A 253 -4.47 -8.08 -4.88
C LEU A 253 -5.24 -9.35 -4.53
N LEU A 254 -6.54 -9.26 -4.28
CA LEU A 254 -7.39 -10.42 -4.03
C LEU A 254 -7.46 -11.34 -5.26
N GLU A 255 -7.53 -10.77 -6.46
CA GLU A 255 -7.53 -11.52 -7.72
C GLU A 255 -6.18 -12.20 -8.01
N VAL A 256 -5.06 -11.74 -7.43
CA VAL A 256 -3.76 -12.43 -7.58
C VAL A 256 -3.79 -13.88 -7.06
N LEU A 257 -4.68 -14.19 -6.11
CA LEU A 257 -4.75 -15.53 -5.51
C LEU A 257 -5.14 -16.62 -6.51
N ASP A 258 -5.97 -16.29 -7.50
CA ASP A 258 -6.51 -17.28 -8.45
C ASP A 258 -6.68 -16.77 -9.88
N PHE A 259 -6.40 -15.49 -10.15
CA PHE A 259 -6.65 -14.78 -11.40
C PHE A 259 -8.07 -14.96 -11.93
N LYS A 260 -9.05 -15.16 -11.03
CA LYS A 260 -10.45 -15.26 -11.38
C LYS A 260 -11.10 -13.90 -11.26
N PRO A 261 -11.86 -13.45 -12.28
CA PRO A 261 -12.62 -12.21 -12.20
C PRO A 261 -13.54 -12.21 -10.99
N ARG A 262 -13.35 -11.27 -10.07
CA ARG A 262 -14.22 -11.06 -8.90
C ARG A 262 -15.09 -9.80 -9.01
N GLN A 263 -15.24 -9.26 -10.22
CA GLN A 263 -15.97 -8.01 -10.44
C GLN A 263 -17.41 -8.09 -9.92
N LYS A 264 -17.74 -7.23 -8.96
CA LYS A 264 -19.10 -7.07 -8.42
C LYS A 264 -20.03 -6.25 -9.35
N GLY A 265 -19.54 -5.81 -10.52
CA GLY A 265 -20.28 -5.03 -11.52
C GLY A 265 -19.41 -3.98 -12.23
N GLN A 266 -19.91 -3.43 -13.35
CA GLN A 266 -19.16 -2.48 -14.20
C GLN A 266 -18.77 -1.18 -13.48
N TYR A 267 -19.60 -0.71 -12.54
CA TYR A 267 -19.39 0.53 -11.79
C TYR A 267 -19.19 0.29 -10.29
N SER A 268 -18.57 -0.84 -9.94
CA SER A 268 -18.27 -1.14 -8.54
C SER A 268 -17.24 -0.18 -7.95
N ARG A 269 -17.40 0.13 -6.66
CA ARG A 269 -16.43 0.81 -5.78
C ARG A 269 -15.05 0.18 -5.88
N GLU A 270 -15.03 -1.14 -5.99
CA GLU A 270 -13.84 -1.94 -5.96
C GLU A 270 -13.71 -2.66 -7.31
N SER A 271 -12.87 -2.15 -8.21
CA SER A 271 -12.62 -2.75 -9.52
C SER A 271 -11.15 -3.16 -9.63
N SER A 272 -10.90 -4.45 -9.85
CA SER A 272 -9.54 -4.92 -10.10
C SER A 272 -8.92 -4.20 -11.30
N LEU A 273 -7.66 -3.77 -11.14
CA LEU A 273 -6.87 -3.09 -12.17
C LEU A 273 -6.53 -4.02 -13.34
N PHE A 274 -6.86 -5.32 -13.26
CA PHE A 274 -6.73 -6.29 -14.35
C PHE A 274 -7.90 -6.28 -15.35
N HIS A 275 -8.96 -5.55 -15.03
CA HIS A 275 -10.11 -5.37 -15.92
C HIS A 275 -10.28 -3.89 -16.26
N GLU A 276 -10.70 -3.57 -17.48
CA GLU A 276 -10.86 -2.17 -17.88
C GLU A 276 -11.83 -1.43 -16.95
N ILE A 277 -11.34 -0.37 -16.31
CA ILE A 277 -12.15 0.56 -15.54
C ILE A 277 -12.83 1.52 -16.52
N PRO A 278 -14.17 1.69 -16.44
CA PRO A 278 -14.89 2.60 -17.33
C PRO A 278 -14.33 4.01 -17.32
N ALA A 279 -14.25 4.62 -18.51
CA ALA A 279 -13.74 5.98 -18.70
C ALA A 279 -14.54 7.05 -17.94
N ASP A 280 -15.83 6.78 -17.76
CA ASP A 280 -16.86 7.62 -17.17
C ASP A 280 -17.13 7.27 -15.69
N ARG A 281 -16.37 6.35 -15.08
CA ARG A 281 -16.51 6.01 -13.66
C ARG A 281 -16.26 7.26 -12.80
N SER A 282 -17.27 7.67 -12.04
CA SER A 282 -17.19 8.83 -11.17
C SER A 282 -16.39 8.53 -9.90
N CYS A 283 -15.91 9.57 -9.21
CA CYS A 283 -15.26 9.42 -7.90
C CYS A 283 -16.19 8.75 -6.87
N GLN A 284 -17.48 9.11 -6.87
CA GLN A 284 -18.47 8.50 -5.98
C GLN A 284 -18.61 7.00 -6.25
N GLN A 285 -18.67 6.60 -7.53
CA GLN A 285 -18.69 5.19 -7.91
C GLN A 285 -17.40 4.45 -7.52
N ALA A 286 -16.25 5.15 -7.46
CA ALA A 286 -14.97 4.60 -7.01
C ALA A 286 -14.76 4.69 -5.48
N GLY A 287 -15.77 5.12 -4.71
CA GLY A 287 -15.67 5.30 -3.25
C GLY A 287 -14.76 6.44 -2.80
N ILE A 288 -14.40 7.36 -3.69
CA ILE A 288 -13.52 8.50 -3.40
C ILE A 288 -14.36 9.67 -2.85
N PRO A 289 -14.09 10.15 -1.63
CA PRO A 289 -14.77 11.31 -1.05
C PRO A 289 -14.62 12.57 -1.90
N LYS A 290 -15.61 13.47 -1.86
CA LYS A 290 -15.68 14.66 -2.70
C LYS A 290 -14.45 15.56 -2.55
N GLU A 291 -13.95 15.70 -1.34
CA GLU A 291 -12.77 16.47 -0.98
C GLU A 291 -11.46 15.92 -1.57
N HIS A 292 -11.43 14.62 -1.87
CA HIS A 292 -10.27 13.92 -2.44
C HIS A 292 -10.42 13.65 -3.94
N CYS A 293 -11.56 13.99 -4.54
CA CYS A 293 -11.79 13.84 -5.97
C CYS A 293 -11.08 14.95 -6.77
N ARG A 294 -10.32 14.58 -7.81
CA ARG A 294 -9.66 15.50 -8.76
C ARG A 294 -9.77 15.03 -10.18
N GLY A 295 -10.13 15.94 -11.09
CA GLY A 295 -10.24 15.75 -12.54
C GLY A 295 -11.64 16.05 -13.08
N LYS A 296 -11.78 16.21 -14.41
CA LYS A 296 -13.08 16.31 -15.09
C LYS A 296 -13.77 14.95 -15.07
N TYR A 297 -14.49 14.65 -14.00
CA TYR A 297 -15.39 13.50 -13.98
C TYR A 297 -16.82 14.02 -14.05
N THR A 298 -17.64 13.30 -14.81
CA THR A 298 -19.09 13.38 -14.69
C THR A 298 -19.44 13.03 -13.25
N VAL A 299 -19.60 14.06 -12.42
CA VAL A 299 -20.49 13.97 -11.27
C VAL A 299 -21.85 13.73 -11.92
N HIS A 300 -22.22 12.46 -12.13
CA HIS A 300 -23.59 12.15 -12.47
C HIS A 300 -24.41 12.67 -11.29
N PRO A 301 -25.36 13.61 -11.53
CA PRO A 301 -26.32 13.94 -10.49
C PRO A 301 -27.00 12.64 -10.08
N GLU A 302 -27.19 12.49 -8.78
CA GLU A 302 -27.85 11.38 -8.11
C GLU A 302 -29.03 10.84 -8.96
N ILE A 303 -29.01 9.52 -9.20
CA ILE A 303 -30.22 8.78 -9.60
C ILE A 303 -30.86 8.26 -8.31
#